data_AF-A0A9E4Y858-F1
#
_entry.id   AF-A0A9E4Y858-F1
#
_cell.length_a   1.000
_cell.length_b   1.000
_cell.length_c   1.000
_cell.angle_alpha   90.00
_cell.angle_beta   90.00
_cell.angle_gamma   90.00
#
_symmetry.space_group_name_H-M   'P 1'
#
loop_
_entity.id
_entity.type
_entity.pdbx_description
1 polymer ?
#
loop_
_entity_poly.entity_id
_entity_poly.type
_entity_poly.pdbx_seq_one_letter_code
_entity_poly.pdbx_strand_id
1 'polypeptide(L)'
;IDTGLYILVVSSKQKDVKPESLESSKTTTQEARAAISRLKSDIGSAGSDWKLTVLEAIADWPLANEDFEGEKFEYLIGGEAFNWRLLAQRLLGECGSAIPDETLWEWLSDPVLFAGFEEPDFMRAVGVDKFRAHLSYFYGVTVEQSLLVAVEEEVTHRRVGNGRQLSDGSLEWAYELLYGNTREQLWGDFKLEFGVHAAREGWRHRDEHSLASEEAFTYWLFKLRMEKSDPAKIASDTRKGLAKLERMRQNDIRRKIMLQSDEMQRQIKKRRRATRA
;
A
#
# COMPACT_ATOMS: atom_id res chain seq x y z
N ILE A 1 31.11 55.58 36.88
CA ILE A 1 29.92 54.84 37.34
C ILE A 1 29.22 54.39 36.07
N ASP A 2 29.76 53.47 35.28
CA ASP A 2 29.99 52.02 35.49
C ASP A 2 28.73 51.24 35.89
N THR A 3 28.62 50.02 35.36
CA THR A 3 27.47 49.09 35.16
C THR A 3 26.86 49.21 33.75
N GLY A 4 26.97 48.29 32.80
CA GLY A 4 27.17 46.83 32.85
C GLY A 4 25.85 46.12 32.46
N LEU A 5 25.93 45.00 31.72
CA LEU A 5 24.88 44.03 31.33
C LEU A 5 24.14 44.28 29.99
N TYR A 6 23.86 43.30 29.12
CA TYR A 6 24.25 41.90 28.95
C TYR A 6 23.96 41.54 27.49
N ILE A 7 24.94 40.99 26.78
CA ILE A 7 24.71 40.30 25.50
C ILE A 7 24.21 38.90 25.85
N LEU A 8 22.93 38.61 25.60
CA LEU A 8 22.40 37.25 25.66
C LEU A 8 22.87 36.47 24.43
N VAL A 9 23.96 35.73 24.62
CA VAL A 9 24.35 34.63 23.74
C VAL A 9 23.32 33.51 23.93
N VAL A 10 22.41 33.35 22.97
CA VAL A 10 21.59 32.13 22.88
C VAL A 10 22.48 31.03 22.33
N SER A 11 23.05 30.26 23.24
CA SER A 11 23.79 29.03 22.98
C SER A 11 22.92 28.06 22.17
N SER A 12 23.31 27.78 20.93
CA SER A 12 22.74 26.69 20.14
C SER A 12 23.00 25.37 20.86
N LYS A 13 21.98 24.78 21.49
CA LYS A 13 22.06 23.39 21.91
C LYS A 13 22.06 22.53 20.64
N GLN A 14 23.25 22.10 20.24
CA GLN A 14 23.41 20.88 19.43
C GLN A 14 22.70 19.76 20.20
N LYS A 15 21.67 19.17 19.59
CA LYS A 15 21.10 17.91 20.07
C LYS A 15 22.15 16.84 19.82
N ASP A 16 22.82 16.41 20.87
CA ASP A 16 23.68 15.22 20.86
C ASP A 16 22.83 14.00 20.45
N VAL A 17 23.07 13.49 19.24
CA VAL A 17 22.56 12.20 18.79
C VAL A 17 23.39 11.13 19.51
N LYS A 18 22.74 10.33 20.37
CA LYS A 18 23.38 9.24 21.12
C LYS A 18 24.09 8.24 20.17
N PRO A 19 25.25 7.68 20.56
CA PRO A 19 25.98 6.70 19.75
C PRO A 19 25.21 5.37 19.54
N GLU A 20 24.29 4.99 20.43
CA GLU A 20 23.47 3.77 20.32
C GLU A 20 22.55 3.74 19.08
N SER A 21 22.00 4.89 18.65
CA SER A 21 21.08 4.93 17.50
C SER A 21 21.80 4.76 16.16
N LEU A 22 23.08 5.14 16.11
CA LEU A 22 23.92 5.02 14.91
C LEU A 22 24.43 3.58 14.73
N GLU A 23 24.70 2.86 15.82
CA GLU A 23 25.12 1.45 15.77
C GLU A 23 23.94 0.52 15.44
N SER A 24 22.77 0.74 16.05
CA SER A 24 21.55 -0.01 15.72
C SER A 24 21.17 0.15 14.24
N SER A 25 21.16 1.38 13.72
CA SER A 25 20.85 1.64 12.31
C SER A 25 21.84 0.96 11.34
N LYS A 26 23.15 0.97 11.65
CA LYS A 26 24.17 0.29 10.83
C LYS A 26 24.00 -1.22 10.81
N THR A 27 23.65 -1.82 11.95
CA THR A 27 23.39 -3.26 12.06
C THR A 27 22.18 -3.67 11.22
N THR A 28 21.07 -2.93 11.29
CA THR A 28 19.86 -3.21 10.52
C THR A 28 20.08 -3.08 9.01
N THR A 29 20.88 -2.11 8.56
CA THR A 29 21.27 -1.99 7.14
C THR A 29 22.12 -3.18 6.68
N GLN A 30 23.01 -3.69 7.53
CA GLN A 30 23.83 -4.86 7.21
C GLN A 30 22.98 -6.14 7.12
N GLU A 31 22.00 -6.29 8.01
CA GLU A 31 21.03 -7.39 7.99
C GLU A 31 20.17 -7.36 6.72
N ALA A 32 19.67 -6.18 6.33
CA ALA A 32 18.90 -6.00 5.10
C ALA A 32 19.72 -6.39 3.85
N ARG A 33 20.99 -5.97 3.78
CA ARG A 33 21.90 -6.39 2.69
C ARG A 33 22.11 -7.90 2.66
N ALA A 34 22.30 -8.51 3.84
CA ALA A 34 22.46 -9.95 3.95
C ALA A 34 21.20 -10.71 3.50
N ALA A 35 20.00 -10.21 3.83
CA ALA A 35 18.74 -10.77 3.37
C ALA A 35 18.62 -10.73 1.83
N ILE A 36 18.97 -9.61 1.19
CA ILE A 36 19.01 -9.50 -0.28
C ILE A 36 20.02 -10.49 -0.88
N SER A 37 21.23 -10.61 -0.31
CA SER A 37 22.23 -11.55 -0.82
C SER A 37 21.77 -13.01 -0.72
N ARG A 38 21.09 -13.39 0.37
CA ARG A 38 20.48 -14.73 0.51
C ARG A 38 19.41 -14.95 -0.55
N LEU A 39 18.46 -14.02 -0.68
CA LEU A 39 17.41 -14.12 -1.69
C LEU A 39 17.96 -14.26 -3.12
N LYS A 40 18.98 -13.48 -3.49
CA LYS A 40 19.64 -13.58 -4.80
C LYS A 40 20.23 -14.97 -5.07
N SER A 41 20.81 -15.60 -4.06
CA SER A 41 21.37 -16.95 -4.15
C SER A 41 20.26 -17.99 -4.32
N ASP A 42 19.20 -17.88 -3.52
CA ASP A 42 18.21 -18.94 -3.37
C ASP A 42 17.19 -18.93 -4.52
N ILE A 43 16.81 -17.73 -5.00
CA ILE A 43 15.75 -17.56 -6.00
C ILE A 43 16.05 -18.24 -7.33
N GLY A 44 17.33 -18.29 -7.74
CA GLY A 44 17.76 -18.96 -8.97
C GLY A 44 17.66 -20.49 -8.90
N SER A 45 17.66 -21.05 -7.69
CA SER A 45 17.55 -22.50 -7.46
C SER A 45 16.14 -22.96 -7.08
N ALA A 46 15.27 -22.02 -6.67
CA ALA A 46 13.93 -22.31 -6.17
C ALA A 46 12.96 -22.88 -7.21
N GLY A 47 13.23 -22.69 -8.51
CA GLY A 47 12.37 -23.22 -9.58
C GLY A 47 10.94 -22.72 -9.48
N SER A 48 9.98 -23.62 -9.19
CA SER A 48 8.56 -23.27 -8.99
C SER A 48 8.26 -22.59 -7.65
N ASP A 49 9.15 -22.71 -6.67
CA ASP A 49 8.88 -22.36 -5.27
C ASP A 49 9.38 -20.96 -4.91
N TRP A 50 9.82 -20.18 -5.91
CA TRP A 50 10.36 -18.83 -5.73
C TRP A 50 9.45 -17.88 -4.95
N LYS A 51 8.13 -18.05 -5.05
CA LYS A 51 7.15 -17.26 -4.28
C LYS A 51 7.33 -17.46 -2.77
N LEU A 52 7.55 -18.71 -2.35
CA LEU A 52 7.78 -19.05 -0.95
C LEU A 52 9.11 -18.44 -0.48
N THR A 53 10.17 -18.59 -1.29
CA THR A 53 11.48 -18.00 -1.00
C THR A 53 11.41 -16.48 -0.81
N VAL A 54 10.59 -15.77 -1.60
CA VAL A 54 10.37 -14.33 -1.41
C VAL A 54 9.63 -14.03 -0.10
N LEU A 55 8.61 -14.81 0.26
CA LEU A 55 7.88 -14.63 1.53
C LEU A 55 8.75 -14.91 2.75
N GLU A 56 9.64 -15.89 2.67
CA GLU A 56 10.63 -16.18 3.72
C GLU A 56 11.67 -15.05 3.82
N ALA A 57 12.13 -14.51 2.70
CA ALA A 57 13.00 -13.32 2.70
C ALA A 57 12.29 -12.08 3.29
N ILE A 58 10.98 -11.94 3.03
CA ILE A 58 10.14 -10.93 3.68
C ILE A 58 10.13 -11.13 5.19
N ALA A 59 10.05 -12.37 5.69
CA ALA A 59 10.05 -12.67 7.12
C ALA A 59 11.34 -12.18 7.82
N ASP A 60 12.48 -12.33 7.14
CA ASP A 60 13.79 -11.88 7.61
C ASP A 60 14.03 -10.37 7.49
N TRP A 61 13.22 -9.66 6.70
CA TRP A 61 13.47 -8.25 6.41
C TRP A 61 13.34 -7.36 7.66
N PRO A 62 14.36 -6.57 8.02
CA PRO A 62 14.38 -5.90 9.32
C PRO A 62 13.92 -4.42 9.26
N LEU A 63 13.75 -3.84 8.08
CA LEU A 63 13.42 -2.41 7.91
C LEU A 63 11.91 -2.19 7.75
N ALA A 64 11.37 -1.24 8.51
CA ALA A 64 9.99 -0.76 8.36
C ALA A 64 9.82 0.20 7.17
N ASN A 65 10.88 0.91 6.80
CA ASN A 65 10.96 1.82 5.67
C ASN A 65 12.42 1.96 5.22
N GLU A 66 12.63 2.41 3.99
CA GLU A 66 13.95 2.77 3.47
C GLU A 66 13.88 3.84 2.38
N ASP A 67 14.97 4.57 2.20
CA ASP A 67 15.19 5.44 1.03
C ASP A 67 16.13 4.70 0.06
N PHE A 68 15.64 4.35 -1.12
CA PHE A 68 16.41 3.63 -2.14
C PHE A 68 16.31 4.32 -3.50
N GLU A 69 17.45 4.63 -4.12
CA GLU A 69 17.54 5.35 -5.40
C GLU A 69 16.77 6.69 -5.47
N GLY A 70 16.56 7.33 -4.32
CA GLY A 70 15.81 8.58 -4.21
C GLY A 70 14.29 8.39 -4.09
N GLU A 71 13.81 7.14 -4.09
CA GLU A 71 12.44 6.77 -3.78
C GLU A 71 12.31 6.32 -2.34
N LYS A 72 11.18 6.68 -1.70
CA LYS A 72 10.85 6.28 -0.34
C LYS A 72 9.95 5.05 -0.36
N PHE A 73 10.35 4.02 0.35
CA PHE A 73 9.55 2.82 0.55
C PHE A 73 9.08 2.74 1.99
N GLU A 74 7.76 2.77 2.21
CA GLU A 74 7.15 2.58 3.53
C GLU A 74 6.46 1.22 3.56
N TYR A 75 7.14 0.22 4.12
CA TYR A 75 6.62 -1.16 4.18
C TYR A 75 5.63 -1.35 5.32
N LEU A 76 5.86 -0.68 6.45
CA LEU A 76 5.04 -0.80 7.65
C LEU A 76 4.43 0.56 8.01
N ILE A 77 3.25 0.80 7.43
CA ILE A 77 2.50 2.05 7.58
C ILE A 77 2.11 2.24 9.04
N GLY A 78 2.49 3.39 9.60
CA GLY A 78 2.18 3.76 10.97
C GLY A 78 2.71 2.77 12.03
N GLY A 79 3.67 1.90 11.68
CA GLY A 79 4.17 0.85 12.56
C GLY A 79 3.24 -0.36 12.72
N GLU A 80 2.14 -0.43 11.99
CA GLU A 80 1.05 -1.40 12.25
C GLU A 80 0.59 -2.16 10.99
N ALA A 81 0.55 -1.50 9.83
CA ALA A 81 0.01 -2.07 8.59
C ALA A 81 1.11 -2.40 7.60
N PHE A 82 1.35 -3.70 7.39
CA PHE A 82 2.44 -4.19 6.55
C PHE A 82 2.00 -4.47 5.10
N ASN A 83 2.60 -3.74 4.14
CA ASN A 83 2.41 -3.95 2.71
C ASN A 83 3.46 -4.94 2.17
N TRP A 84 3.16 -6.24 2.23
CA TRP A 84 4.08 -7.28 1.76
C TRP A 84 4.38 -7.21 0.26
N ARG A 85 3.44 -6.71 -0.56
CA ARG A 85 3.62 -6.61 -2.02
C ARG A 85 4.66 -5.56 -2.37
N LEU A 86 4.64 -4.42 -1.68
CA LEU A 86 5.65 -3.38 -1.86
C LEU A 86 7.05 -3.90 -1.51
N LEU A 87 7.18 -4.63 -0.41
CA LEU A 87 8.46 -5.25 -0.04
C LEU A 87 8.88 -6.33 -1.03
N ALA A 88 7.95 -7.18 -1.48
CA ALA A 88 8.22 -8.20 -2.50
C ALA A 88 8.76 -7.55 -3.78
N GLN A 89 8.10 -6.48 -4.27
CA GLN A 89 8.51 -5.74 -5.45
C GLN A 89 9.92 -5.18 -5.29
N ARG A 90 10.22 -4.53 -4.15
CA ARG A 90 11.55 -4.01 -3.84
C ARG A 90 12.61 -5.11 -3.90
N LEU A 91 12.37 -6.22 -3.21
CA LEU A 91 13.32 -7.33 -3.09
C LEU A 91 13.56 -8.00 -4.45
N LEU A 92 12.50 -8.19 -5.23
CA LEU A 92 12.58 -8.77 -6.57
C LEU A 92 13.32 -7.87 -7.57
N GLY A 93 13.19 -6.54 -7.43
CA GLY A 93 13.96 -5.59 -8.24
C GLY A 93 15.48 -5.77 -8.10
N GLU A 94 15.96 -6.27 -6.97
CA GLU A 94 17.37 -6.59 -6.75
C GLU A 94 17.80 -7.89 -7.45
N CYS A 95 16.89 -8.85 -7.60
CA CYS A 95 17.17 -10.18 -8.13
C CYS A 95 17.37 -10.22 -9.65
N GLY A 96 17.27 -9.08 -10.33
CA GLY A 96 17.43 -8.97 -11.79
C GLY A 96 16.42 -9.83 -12.54
N SER A 97 16.82 -10.37 -13.69
CA SER A 97 15.96 -11.16 -14.57
C SER A 97 15.84 -12.64 -14.17
N ALA A 98 15.93 -12.96 -12.86
CA ALA A 98 15.78 -14.33 -12.37
C ALA A 98 14.39 -14.90 -12.67
N ILE A 99 13.37 -14.02 -12.69
CA ILE A 99 11.98 -14.35 -13.00
C ILE A 99 11.52 -13.39 -14.10
N PRO A 100 10.76 -13.85 -15.12
CA PRO A 100 10.22 -12.96 -16.14
C PRO A 100 9.30 -11.89 -15.53
N ASP A 101 9.43 -10.64 -15.98
CA ASP A 101 8.64 -9.51 -15.48
C ASP A 101 7.14 -9.77 -15.54
N GLU A 102 6.64 -10.40 -16.60
CA GLU A 102 5.21 -10.74 -16.75
C GLU A 102 4.72 -11.64 -15.62
N THR A 103 5.50 -12.66 -15.25
CA THR A 103 5.17 -13.57 -14.14
C THR A 103 5.19 -12.86 -12.79
N LEU A 104 6.12 -11.92 -12.60
CA LEU A 104 6.18 -11.09 -11.39
C LEU A 104 4.94 -10.20 -11.28
N TRP A 105 4.60 -9.50 -12.35
CA TRP A 105 3.44 -8.62 -12.38
C TRP A 105 2.13 -9.39 -12.22
N GLU A 106 2.00 -10.57 -12.83
CA GLU A 106 0.85 -11.45 -12.62
C GLU A 106 0.66 -11.83 -11.15
N TRP A 107 1.76 -12.15 -10.44
CA TRP A 107 1.69 -12.50 -9.02
C TRP A 107 1.41 -11.29 -8.12
N LEU A 108 2.13 -10.18 -8.32
CA LEU A 108 1.99 -8.99 -7.48
C LEU A 108 0.63 -8.30 -7.69
N SER A 109 0.06 -8.37 -8.89
CA SER A 109 -1.27 -7.82 -9.19
C SER A 109 -2.42 -8.75 -8.84
N ASP A 110 -2.15 -9.99 -8.43
CA ASP A 110 -3.19 -10.93 -8.03
C ASP A 110 -3.93 -10.41 -6.78
N PRO A 111 -5.26 -10.22 -6.82
CA PRO A 111 -6.04 -9.77 -5.67
C PRO A 111 -6.15 -10.81 -4.54
N VAL A 112 -5.63 -12.03 -4.71
CA VAL A 112 -5.60 -13.04 -3.63
C VAL A 112 -4.89 -12.51 -2.39
N LEU A 113 -5.51 -12.71 -1.23
CA LEU A 113 -5.07 -12.13 0.04
C LEU A 113 -3.71 -12.64 0.51
N PHE A 114 -3.44 -13.92 0.29
CA PHE A 114 -2.29 -14.64 0.84
C PHE A 114 -1.28 -15.04 -0.25
N ALA A 115 -1.09 -14.18 -1.25
CA ALA A 115 -0.09 -14.36 -2.30
C ALA A 115 -0.21 -15.68 -3.11
N GLY A 116 -1.41 -16.28 -3.17
CA GLY A 116 -1.66 -17.56 -3.82
C GLY A 116 -1.44 -18.79 -2.93
N PHE A 117 -1.22 -18.60 -1.63
CA PHE A 117 -1.11 -19.67 -0.64
C PHE A 117 -2.38 -19.78 0.21
N GLU A 118 -2.51 -20.90 0.94
CA GLU A 118 -3.49 -21.02 2.02
C GLU A 118 -3.04 -20.17 3.23
N GLU A 119 -4.02 -19.70 4.03
CA GLU A 119 -3.76 -18.83 5.18
C GLU A 119 -2.67 -19.35 6.13
N PRO A 120 -2.67 -20.63 6.56
CA PRO A 120 -1.66 -21.14 7.49
C PRO A 120 -0.25 -21.19 6.88
N ASP A 121 -0.15 -21.41 5.57
CA ASP A 121 1.13 -21.51 4.87
C ASP A 121 1.74 -20.13 4.68
N PHE A 122 0.92 -19.14 4.31
CA PHE A 122 1.34 -17.75 4.24
C PHE A 122 1.79 -17.24 5.62
N MET A 123 1.00 -17.49 6.67
CA MET A 123 1.34 -17.11 8.04
C MET A 123 2.67 -17.74 8.50
N ARG A 124 2.91 -19.01 8.17
CA ARG A 124 4.17 -19.69 8.49
C ARG A 124 5.35 -19.09 7.72
N ALA A 125 5.15 -18.72 6.46
CA ALA A 125 6.20 -18.16 5.61
C ALA A 125 6.62 -16.75 6.06
N VAL A 126 5.66 -15.83 6.31
CA VAL A 126 5.99 -14.43 6.67
C VAL A 126 6.22 -14.22 8.17
N GLY A 127 5.78 -15.15 9.01
CA GLY A 127 5.83 -15.06 10.47
C GLY A 127 4.60 -14.35 11.07
N VAL A 128 4.37 -14.62 12.37
CA VAL A 128 3.14 -14.20 13.07
C VAL A 128 2.96 -12.68 13.11
N ASP A 129 4.02 -11.92 13.38
CA ASP A 129 3.92 -10.47 13.54
C ASP A 129 3.63 -9.77 12.21
N LYS A 130 4.35 -10.15 11.14
CA LYS A 130 4.11 -9.63 9.78
C LYS A 130 2.78 -10.11 9.22
N PHE A 131 2.32 -11.31 9.56
CA PHE A 131 0.98 -11.78 9.22
C PHE A 131 -0.10 -10.89 9.85
N ARG A 132 0.01 -10.59 11.15
CA ARG A 132 -0.93 -9.69 11.83
C ARG A 132 -0.90 -8.29 11.23
N ALA A 133 0.29 -7.76 10.95
CA ALA A 133 0.45 -6.47 10.31
C ALA A 133 -0.10 -6.45 8.87
N HIS A 134 0.02 -7.55 8.12
CA HIS A 134 -0.61 -7.72 6.80
C HIS A 134 -2.13 -7.68 6.89
N LEU A 135 -2.73 -8.34 7.90
CA LEU A 135 -4.17 -8.21 8.12
C LEU A 135 -4.57 -6.76 8.44
N SER A 136 -3.78 -6.04 9.23
CA SER A 136 -4.01 -4.61 9.47
C SER A 136 -3.95 -3.79 8.17
N TYR A 137 -3.01 -4.09 7.26
CA TYR A 137 -2.96 -3.46 5.94
C TYR A 137 -4.19 -3.81 5.09
N PHE A 138 -4.56 -5.09 5.03
CA PHE A 138 -5.70 -5.54 4.24
C PHE A 138 -7.00 -4.86 4.69
N TYR A 139 -7.31 -4.88 5.99
CA TYR A 139 -8.53 -4.26 6.49
C TYR A 139 -8.45 -2.73 6.52
N GLY A 140 -7.30 -2.18 6.90
CA GLY A 140 -7.13 -0.75 7.10
C GLY A 140 -6.87 0.06 5.83
N VAL A 141 -6.40 -0.59 4.75
CA VAL A 141 -6.12 0.07 3.48
C VAL A 141 -7.00 -0.51 2.37
N THR A 142 -6.85 -1.80 2.05
CA THR A 142 -7.52 -2.40 0.88
C THR A 142 -9.04 -2.42 1.02
N VAL A 143 -9.55 -2.87 2.18
CA VAL A 143 -10.99 -2.89 2.46
C VAL A 143 -11.54 -1.49 2.63
N GLU A 144 -10.78 -0.57 3.24
CA GLU A 144 -11.19 0.82 3.43
C GLU A 144 -11.34 1.57 2.09
N GLN A 145 -10.40 1.40 1.16
CA GLN A 145 -10.51 1.90 -0.22
C GLN A 145 -11.75 1.32 -0.91
N SER A 146 -11.97 0.01 -0.76
CA SER A 146 -13.13 -0.65 -1.36
C SER A 146 -14.45 -0.14 -0.77
N LEU A 147 -14.48 0.16 0.53
CA LEU A 147 -15.61 0.79 1.20
C LEU A 147 -15.90 2.19 0.62
N LEU A 148 -14.86 3.02 0.45
CA LEU A 148 -15.00 4.35 -0.14
C LEU A 148 -15.62 4.27 -1.55
N VAL A 149 -15.11 3.38 -2.41
CA VAL A 149 -15.67 3.15 -3.75
C VAL A 149 -17.13 2.66 -3.68
N ALA A 150 -17.46 1.79 -2.72
CA ALA A 150 -18.83 1.32 -2.55
C ALA A 150 -19.80 2.47 -2.21
N VAL A 151 -19.38 3.38 -1.33
CA VAL A 151 -20.19 4.54 -0.93
C VAL A 151 -20.29 5.56 -2.06
N GLU A 152 -19.20 5.82 -2.77
CA GLU A 152 -19.19 6.68 -3.96
C GLU A 152 -20.17 6.18 -5.03
N GLU A 153 -20.19 4.88 -5.30
CA GLU A 153 -21.15 4.27 -6.23
C GLU A 153 -22.60 4.43 -5.75
N GLU A 154 -22.87 4.23 -4.46
CA GLU A 154 -24.20 4.47 -3.90
C GLU A 154 -24.65 5.93 -4.08
N VAL A 155 -23.77 6.89 -3.82
CA VAL A 155 -24.03 8.32 -4.02
C VAL A 155 -24.32 8.59 -5.50
N THR A 156 -23.49 8.05 -6.39
CA THR A 156 -23.64 8.20 -7.84
C THR A 156 -24.96 7.61 -8.33
N HIS A 157 -25.32 6.40 -7.91
CA HIS A 157 -26.57 5.75 -8.27
C HIS A 157 -27.80 6.52 -7.77
N ARG A 158 -27.77 7.06 -6.55
CA ARG A 158 -28.86 7.91 -6.03
C ARG A 158 -29.02 9.19 -6.87
N ARG A 159 -27.91 9.82 -7.27
CA ARG A 159 -27.94 11.03 -8.11
C ARG A 159 -28.53 10.74 -9.49
N VAL A 160 -28.04 9.70 -10.16
CA VAL A 160 -28.53 9.30 -11.49
C VAL A 160 -29.99 8.85 -11.42
N GLY A 161 -30.38 8.08 -10.40
CA GLY A 161 -31.77 7.68 -10.17
C GLY A 161 -32.72 8.87 -9.97
N ASN A 162 -32.22 9.99 -9.45
CA ASN A 162 -32.95 11.25 -9.31
C ASN A 162 -32.88 12.14 -10.56
N GLY A 163 -32.43 11.62 -11.72
CA GLY A 163 -32.34 12.35 -12.98
C GLY A 163 -31.21 13.39 -13.03
N ARG A 164 -30.28 13.39 -12.06
CA ARG A 164 -29.12 14.28 -12.07
C ARG A 164 -28.00 13.67 -12.91
N GLN A 165 -27.20 14.53 -13.53
CA GLN A 165 -26.02 14.10 -14.29
C GLN A 165 -24.93 13.52 -13.37
N LEU A 166 -24.08 12.68 -13.97
CA LEU A 166 -22.82 12.22 -13.35
C LEU A 166 -21.96 13.43 -12.98
N SER A 167 -21.25 13.31 -11.86
CA SER A 167 -20.46 14.39 -11.30
C SER A 167 -19.36 13.84 -10.42
N ASP A 168 -18.20 14.46 -10.50
CA ASP A 168 -17.02 14.08 -9.71
C ASP A 168 -17.20 14.38 -8.21
N GLY A 169 -18.24 15.13 -7.84
CA GLY A 169 -18.58 15.40 -6.43
C GLY A 169 -19.13 14.19 -5.66
N SER A 170 -19.37 13.05 -6.31
CA SER A 170 -19.76 11.82 -5.62
C SER A 170 -18.68 11.33 -4.65
N LEU A 171 -17.40 11.52 -4.99
CA LEU A 171 -16.28 11.12 -4.15
C LEU A 171 -16.22 11.97 -2.88
N GLU A 172 -16.30 13.29 -3.00
CA GLU A 172 -16.32 14.20 -1.85
C GLU A 172 -17.47 13.88 -0.89
N TRP A 173 -18.66 13.61 -1.43
CA TRP A 173 -19.81 13.21 -0.62
C TRP A 173 -19.60 11.86 0.07
N ALA A 174 -18.82 10.95 -0.53
CA ALA A 174 -18.47 9.69 0.10
C ALA A 174 -17.53 9.89 1.29
N TYR A 175 -16.54 10.79 1.18
CA TYR A 175 -15.69 11.20 2.30
C TYR A 175 -16.52 11.83 3.43
N GLU A 176 -17.42 12.76 3.09
CA GLU A 176 -18.30 13.41 4.07
C GLU A 176 -19.21 12.38 4.77
N LEU A 177 -19.78 11.40 4.03
CA LEU A 177 -20.63 10.38 4.62
C LEU A 177 -19.90 9.42 5.56
N LEU A 178 -18.67 9.03 5.20
CA LEU A 178 -17.90 8.04 5.94
C LEU A 178 -17.17 8.65 7.14
N TYR A 179 -16.56 9.82 6.95
CA TYR A 179 -15.61 10.41 7.90
C TYR A 179 -16.06 11.76 8.47
N GLY A 180 -17.13 12.34 7.91
CA GLY A 180 -17.77 13.55 8.42
C GLY A 180 -17.18 14.87 7.91
N ASN A 181 -16.18 14.85 7.02
CA ASN A 181 -15.50 16.04 6.48
C ASN A 181 -15.10 15.81 5.01
N THR A 182 -14.69 16.88 4.31
CA THR A 182 -14.19 16.75 2.93
C THR A 182 -12.81 16.10 2.89
N ARG A 183 -12.41 15.58 1.73
CA ARG A 183 -11.10 14.94 1.58
C ARG A 183 -9.96 15.91 1.91
N GLU A 184 -10.05 17.17 1.48
CA GLU A 184 -9.00 18.16 1.71
C GLU A 184 -8.82 18.49 3.20
N GLN A 185 -9.93 18.60 3.94
CA GLN A 185 -9.89 18.85 5.38
C GLN A 185 -9.23 17.69 6.12
N LEU A 186 -9.66 16.45 5.82
CA LEU A 186 -9.09 15.23 6.38
C LEU A 186 -7.60 15.09 6.05
N TRP A 187 -7.19 15.42 4.83
CA TRP A 187 -5.79 15.43 4.44
C TRP A 187 -4.99 16.48 5.21
N GLY A 188 -5.57 17.65 5.46
CA GLY A 188 -4.99 18.69 6.31
C GLY A 188 -4.73 18.20 7.73
N ASP A 189 -5.72 17.54 8.34
CA ASP A 189 -5.63 16.96 9.68
C ASP A 189 -4.57 15.85 9.73
N PHE A 190 -4.57 14.95 8.75
CA PHE A 190 -3.58 13.89 8.62
C PHE A 190 -2.14 14.45 8.57
N LYS A 191 -1.90 15.49 7.76
CA LYS A 191 -0.57 16.13 7.68
C LYS A 191 -0.14 16.76 9.00
N LEU A 192 -1.07 17.34 9.75
CA LEU A 192 -0.80 17.94 11.05
C LEU A 192 -0.40 16.89 12.08
N GLU A 193 -1.08 15.74 12.09
CA GLU A 193 -0.84 14.65 13.03
C GLU A 193 0.44 13.84 12.70
N PHE A 194 0.66 13.52 11.42
CA PHE A 194 1.83 12.77 10.96
C PHE A 194 3.10 13.61 10.81
N GLY A 195 3.05 14.91 11.13
CA GLY A 195 4.22 15.79 11.06
C GLY A 195 4.75 16.00 9.63
N VAL A 196 3.90 15.80 8.61
CA VAL A 196 4.21 16.14 7.21
C VAL A 196 4.08 17.66 7.06
N HIS A 197 5.02 18.38 7.65
CA HIS A 197 5.08 19.83 7.50
C HIS A 197 5.27 20.17 6.02
N ALA A 198 4.42 21.05 5.50
CA ALA A 198 4.61 21.64 4.19
C ALA A 198 6.04 22.21 4.11
N ALA A 199 6.80 21.81 3.10
CA ALA A 199 8.13 22.31 2.84
C ALA A 199 8.00 23.74 2.32
N ARG A 200 7.84 24.71 3.24
CA ARG A 200 7.63 26.15 2.97
C ARG A 200 6.35 26.48 2.18
N GLU A 201 5.73 27.60 2.53
CA GLU A 201 4.70 28.23 1.69
C GLU A 201 5.25 28.45 0.26
N GLY A 202 4.60 27.88 -0.75
CA GLY A 202 4.87 28.14 -2.16
C GLY A 202 5.56 27.02 -2.96
N TRP A 203 5.97 25.90 -2.34
CA TRP A 203 6.42 24.71 -3.07
C TRP A 203 5.25 23.74 -3.28
N ARG A 204 4.87 23.50 -4.54
CA ARG A 204 4.03 22.34 -4.89
C ARG A 204 4.87 21.09 -4.65
N HIS A 205 4.52 20.31 -3.64
CA HIS A 205 5.20 19.07 -3.36
C HIS A 205 5.00 18.12 -4.55
N ARG A 206 6.09 17.64 -5.14
CA ARG A 206 6.05 16.51 -6.08
C ARG A 206 5.53 15.24 -5.40
N ASP A 207 5.61 15.19 -4.07
CA ASP A 207 5.35 14.01 -3.23
C ASP A 207 4.02 14.09 -2.46
N GLU A 208 3.22 15.15 -2.65
CA GLU A 208 1.94 15.36 -1.93
C GLU A 208 0.90 14.27 -2.19
N HIS A 209 1.11 13.47 -3.25
CA HIS A 209 0.28 12.35 -3.64
C HIS A 209 1.13 11.13 -4.06
N SER A 210 2.22 10.85 -3.35
CA SER A 210 2.89 9.56 -3.50
C SER A 210 1.91 8.43 -3.12
N LEU A 211 2.00 7.29 -3.81
CA LEU A 211 1.16 6.13 -3.51
C LEU A 211 1.28 5.72 -2.04
N ALA A 212 2.48 5.77 -1.47
CA ALA A 212 2.71 5.48 -0.06
C ALA A 212 1.97 6.45 0.87
N SER A 213 1.96 7.74 0.55
CA SER A 213 1.23 8.75 1.33
C SER A 213 -0.28 8.57 1.25
N GLU A 214 -0.81 8.16 0.10
CA GLU A 214 -2.23 7.83 -0.07
C GLU A 214 -2.65 6.57 0.69
N GLU A 215 -1.80 5.53 0.73
CA GLU A 215 -2.02 4.33 1.54
C GLU A 215 -1.98 4.67 3.05
N ALA A 216 -1.01 5.48 3.47
CA ALA A 216 -0.90 5.95 4.85
C ALA A 216 -2.10 6.80 5.29
N PHE A 217 -2.56 7.71 4.43
CA PHE A 217 -3.77 8.48 4.66
C PHE A 217 -5.01 7.60 4.76
N THR A 218 -5.14 6.62 3.88
CA THR A 218 -6.24 5.64 3.94
C THR A 218 -6.23 4.88 5.27
N TYR A 219 -5.06 4.42 5.71
CA TYR A 219 -4.93 3.73 6.98
C TYR A 219 -5.30 4.62 8.17
N TRP A 220 -4.94 5.91 8.12
CA TRP A 220 -5.36 6.88 9.12
C TRP A 220 -6.89 7.10 9.14
N LEU A 221 -7.52 7.19 7.96
CA LEU A 221 -8.99 7.27 7.86
C LEU A 221 -9.69 6.05 8.46
N PHE A 222 -9.14 4.86 8.23
CA PHE A 222 -9.62 3.64 8.88
C PHE A 222 -9.56 3.79 10.41
N LYS A 223 -8.43 4.24 10.97
CA LYS A 223 -8.30 4.46 12.42
C LYS A 223 -9.29 5.50 12.93
N LEU A 224 -9.44 6.62 12.22
CA LEU A 224 -10.41 7.65 12.53
C LEU A 224 -11.85 7.11 12.58
N ARG A 225 -12.23 6.27 11.61
CA ARG A 225 -13.54 5.63 11.55
C ARG A 225 -13.74 4.63 12.69
N MET A 226 -12.71 3.84 13.02
CA MET A 226 -12.72 2.89 14.12
C MET A 226 -12.93 3.57 15.48
N GLU A 227 -12.39 4.78 15.66
CA GLU A 227 -12.56 5.55 16.89
C GLU A 227 -13.95 6.23 16.96
N LYS A 228 -14.43 6.80 15.86
CA LYS A 228 -15.65 7.62 15.83
C LYS A 228 -16.95 6.85 15.66
N SER A 229 -16.90 5.60 15.18
CA SER A 229 -18.09 4.81 14.86
C SER A 229 -18.40 3.77 15.94
N ASP A 230 -19.68 3.44 16.11
CA ASP A 230 -20.06 2.33 16.97
C ASP A 230 -19.67 0.96 16.33
N PRO A 231 -19.51 -0.11 17.13
CA PRO A 231 -19.10 -1.42 16.63
C PRO A 231 -20.02 -2.02 15.56
N ALA A 232 -21.33 -1.75 15.61
CA ALA A 232 -22.27 -2.28 14.63
C ALA A 232 -22.10 -1.59 13.26
N LYS A 233 -21.89 -0.27 13.27
CA LYS A 233 -21.53 0.49 12.06
C LYS A 233 -20.22 0.01 11.47
N ILE A 234 -19.16 -0.15 12.27
CA ILE A 234 -17.86 -0.67 11.82
C ILE A 234 -18.02 -2.03 11.12
N ALA A 235 -18.74 -2.97 11.73
CA ALA A 235 -18.95 -4.29 11.15
C ALA A 235 -19.76 -4.25 9.85
N SER A 236 -20.79 -3.40 9.79
CA SER A 236 -21.61 -3.19 8.59
C SER A 236 -20.78 -2.62 7.43
N ASP A 237 -20.02 -1.57 7.69
CA ASP A 237 -19.19 -0.90 6.70
C ASP A 237 -18.04 -1.81 6.23
N THR A 238 -17.40 -2.56 7.14
CA THR A 238 -16.40 -3.56 6.78
C THR A 238 -16.99 -4.62 5.85
N ARG A 239 -18.20 -5.11 6.14
CA ARG A 239 -18.92 -6.06 5.26
C ARG A 239 -19.21 -5.45 3.89
N LYS A 240 -19.57 -4.16 3.83
CA LYS A 240 -19.80 -3.43 2.58
C LYS A 240 -18.51 -3.34 1.76
N GLY A 241 -17.38 -2.97 2.38
CA GLY A 241 -16.07 -2.91 1.74
C GLY A 241 -15.64 -4.27 1.17
N LEU A 242 -15.74 -5.33 1.97
CA LEU A 242 -15.44 -6.71 1.53
C LEU A 242 -16.33 -7.16 0.36
N ALA A 243 -17.64 -6.88 0.43
CA ALA A 243 -18.56 -7.22 -0.64
C ALA A 243 -18.23 -6.47 -1.94
N LYS A 244 -17.79 -5.21 -1.84
CA LYS A 244 -17.36 -4.43 -3.00
C LYS A 244 -16.07 -4.99 -3.60
N LEU A 245 -15.08 -5.31 -2.77
CA LEU A 245 -13.82 -5.89 -3.21
C LEU A 245 -14.04 -7.21 -3.96
N GLU A 246 -14.91 -8.09 -3.44
CA GLU A 246 -15.23 -9.36 -4.09
C GLU A 246 -15.95 -9.15 -5.43
N ARG A 247 -16.87 -8.18 -5.53
CA ARG A 247 -17.50 -7.83 -6.81
C ARG A 247 -16.47 -7.34 -7.83
N MET A 248 -15.52 -6.50 -7.41
CA MET A 248 -14.44 -6.02 -8.28
C MET A 248 -13.58 -7.19 -8.78
N ARG A 249 -13.21 -8.11 -7.89
CA ARG A 249 -12.47 -9.33 -8.22
C ARG A 249 -13.20 -10.20 -9.25
N GLN A 250 -14.48 -10.47 -9.04
CA GLN A 250 -15.29 -11.26 -9.98
C GLN A 250 -15.41 -10.58 -11.36
N ASN A 251 -15.53 -9.26 -11.38
CA ASN A 251 -15.58 -8.50 -12.63
C ASN A 251 -14.24 -8.55 -13.38
N ASP A 252 -13.11 -8.49 -12.67
CA ASP A 252 -11.78 -8.65 -13.28
C ASP A 252 -11.61 -10.03 -13.91
N ILE A 253 -11.98 -11.10 -13.19
CA ILE A 253 -11.95 -12.48 -13.72
C ILE A 253 -12.79 -12.60 -14.99
N ARG A 254 -14.02 -12.05 -15.00
CA ARG A 254 -14.89 -12.05 -16.18
C ARG A 254 -14.25 -11.32 -17.37
N ARG A 255 -13.61 -10.17 -17.13
CA ARG A 255 -12.90 -9.42 -18.19
C ARG A 255 -11.76 -10.24 -18.77
N LYS A 256 -10.93 -10.88 -17.94
CA LYS A 256 -9.83 -11.75 -18.38
C LYS A 256 -10.33 -12.90 -19.26
N ILE A 257 -11.40 -13.59 -18.84
CA ILE A 257 -12.02 -14.67 -19.63
C ILE A 257 -12.51 -14.15 -20.99
N MET A 258 -13.15 -12.98 -21.02
CA MET A 258 -13.64 -12.37 -22.26
C MET A 258 -12.50 -12.04 -23.24
N LEU A 259 -11.41 -11.45 -22.74
CA LEU A 259 -10.24 -11.13 -23.55
C LEU A 259 -9.58 -12.38 -24.14
N GLN A 260 -9.42 -13.44 -23.34
CA GLN A 260 -8.88 -14.73 -23.79
C GLN A 260 -9.75 -15.36 -24.89
N SER A 261 -11.08 -15.31 -24.73
CA SER A 261 -12.02 -15.78 -25.76
C SER A 261 -11.88 -14.97 -27.06
N ASP A 262 -11.81 -13.65 -26.97
CA ASP A 262 -11.64 -12.77 -28.13
C ASP A 262 -10.31 -13.03 -28.86
N GLU A 263 -9.23 -13.24 -28.13
CA GLU A 263 -7.94 -13.59 -28.70
C GLU A 263 -7.98 -14.96 -29.41
N MET A 264 -8.58 -15.97 -28.77
CA MET A 264 -8.77 -17.29 -29.37
C MET A 264 -9.55 -17.21 -30.68
N GLN A 265 -10.63 -16.42 -30.72
CA GLN A 265 -11.39 -16.20 -31.95
C GLN A 265 -10.57 -15.51 -33.04
N ARG A 266 -9.74 -14.52 -32.69
CA ARG A 266 -8.83 -13.86 -33.64
C ARG A 266 -7.81 -14.85 -34.22
N GLN A 267 -7.22 -15.70 -33.38
CA GLN A 267 -6.27 -16.72 -33.82
C GLN A 267 -6.93 -17.75 -34.76
N ILE A 268 -8.14 -18.22 -34.44
CA ILE A 268 -8.91 -19.14 -35.30
C ILE A 268 -9.20 -18.49 -36.65
N LYS A 269 -9.63 -17.23 -36.67
CA LYS A 269 -9.88 -16.48 -37.93
C LYS A 269 -8.61 -16.32 -38.75
N LYS A 270 -7.46 -16.04 -38.13
CA LYS A 270 -6.15 -15.93 -38.79
C LYS A 270 -5.72 -17.27 -39.42
N ARG A 271 -5.84 -18.37 -38.68
CA ARG A 271 -5.56 -19.73 -39.19
C ARG A 271 -6.44 -20.09 -40.38
N ARG A 272 -7.75 -19.85 -40.29
CA ARG A 272 -8.69 -20.12 -41.40
C ARG A 272 -8.40 -19.30 -42.67
N ARG A 273 -7.86 -18.08 -42.53
CA ARG A 273 -7.42 -17.26 -43.68
C ARG A 273 -6.13 -17.79 -44.29
N ALA A 274 -5.18 -18.25 -43.47
CA ALA A 274 -3.93 -18.84 -43.94
C ALA A 274 -4.12 -20.20 -44.65
N THR A 275 -5.12 -20.99 -44.26
CA THR A 275 -5.44 -22.28 -44.94
C THR A 275 -6.23 -22.11 -46.23
N ARG A 276 -6.74 -20.90 -46.52
CA ARG A 276 -7.52 -20.57 -47.73
C ARG A 276 -6.71 -19.83 -48.81
N ALA A 277 -5.46 -19.47 -48.51
CA ALA A 277 -4.50 -18.89 -49.45
C ALA A 277 -3.51 -19.97 -49.90
#